data_AF-A0A8I1GI34-F1
#
_entry.id   AF-A0A8I1GI34-F1
#
_cell.length_a   1.000
_cell.length_b   1.000
_cell.length_c   1.000
_cell.angle_alpha   90.00
_cell.angle_beta   90.00
_cell.angle_gamma   90.00
#
_symmetry.space_group_name_H-M   'P 1'
#
loop_
_entity.id
_entity.type
_entity.pdbx_description
1 polymer ?
#
loop_
_entity_poly.entity_id
_entity_poly.type
_entity_poly.pdbx_seq_one_letter_code
_entity_poly.pdbx_strand_id
1 'polypeptide(L)'
;MKTRIALFALSLIALPLTAAQTASAEPYGAQVARDRAHIVHHRRQIQKDKQEAAYYAGRQAQAARDGNYGAARYFGHKKRQEQAQIHEQRRKLWRDRAELRRDRYWRNHY
;
A
#
# COMPACT_ATOMS: atom_id res chain seq x y z
N MET A 1 49.24 -1.61 58.11
CA MET A 1 49.02 -2.99 57.60
C MET A 1 47.71 -2.96 56.81
N LYS A 2 47.71 -3.15 55.47
CA LYS A 2 47.33 -4.41 54.78
C LYS A 2 45.97 -4.92 55.30
N THR A 3 44.84 -4.98 54.57
CA THR A 3 44.61 -5.50 53.20
C THR A 3 43.12 -5.40 52.77
N ARG A 4 42.89 -4.99 51.50
CA ARG A 4 42.03 -5.59 50.42
C ARG A 4 40.56 -5.95 50.77
N ILE A 5 39.56 -5.23 50.24
CA ILE A 5 38.83 -5.48 48.97
C ILE A 5 38.33 -6.93 48.80
N ALA A 6 37.01 -7.11 48.86
CA ALA A 6 36.25 -8.17 48.21
C ALA A 6 34.91 -7.55 47.73
N LEU A 7 34.81 -7.11 46.47
CA LEU A 7 34.34 -7.89 45.31
C LEU A 7 32.97 -8.53 45.52
N PHE A 8 31.93 -7.93 44.94
CA PHE A 8 30.89 -8.66 44.20
C PHE A 8 30.27 -7.72 43.15
N ALA A 9 30.92 -7.65 41.99
CA ALA A 9 30.32 -7.07 40.79
C ALA A 9 29.37 -8.12 40.20
N LEU A 10 28.07 -7.94 40.42
CA LEU A 10 27.02 -8.79 39.89
C LEU A 10 26.65 -8.31 38.48
N SER A 11 27.55 -8.53 37.51
CA SER A 11 27.23 -8.36 36.10
C SER A 11 26.49 -9.59 35.60
N LEU A 12 25.16 -9.55 35.68
CA LEU A 12 24.26 -10.42 34.93
C LEU A 12 24.50 -10.19 33.44
N ILE A 13 25.30 -11.06 32.82
CA ILE A 13 25.43 -11.13 31.37
C ILE A 13 24.12 -11.74 30.86
N ALA A 14 23.20 -10.89 30.44
CA ALA A 14 22.02 -11.29 29.70
C ALA A 14 22.50 -11.91 28.38
N LEU A 15 22.36 -13.24 28.27
CA LEU A 15 22.44 -13.96 27.01
C LEU A 15 21.53 -13.27 25.98
N PRO A 16 22.00 -12.89 24.79
CA PRO A 16 21.08 -12.55 23.72
C PRO A 16 20.39 -13.85 23.35
N LEU A 17 19.16 -14.00 23.81
CA LEU A 17 18.20 -14.94 23.22
C LEU A 17 18.06 -14.47 21.76
N THR A 18 18.83 -15.08 20.87
CA THR A 18 18.56 -15.05 19.44
C THR A 18 17.26 -15.82 19.26
N ALA A 19 16.15 -15.12 19.48
CA ALA A 19 14.86 -15.49 18.95
C ALA A 19 15.05 -15.53 17.44
N ALA A 20 15.34 -16.72 16.92
CA ALA A 20 15.13 -17.02 15.53
C ALA A 20 13.66 -16.72 15.27
N GLN A 21 13.37 -15.51 14.78
CA GLN A 21 12.09 -15.19 14.19
C GLN A 21 11.97 -16.15 13.01
N THR A 22 11.29 -17.26 13.27
CA THR A 22 10.72 -18.09 12.22
C THR A 22 9.88 -17.15 11.38
N ALA A 23 10.41 -16.75 10.23
CA ALA A 23 9.61 -16.14 9.19
C ALA A 23 8.57 -17.20 8.83
N SER A 24 7.42 -17.16 9.49
CA SER A 24 6.33 -18.08 9.23
C SER A 24 5.86 -17.75 7.82
N ALA A 25 6.26 -18.58 6.86
CA ALA A 25 5.73 -18.53 5.51
C ALA A 25 4.21 -18.57 5.64
N GLU A 26 3.53 -17.50 5.22
CA GLU A 26 2.08 -17.49 5.26
C GLU A 26 1.57 -18.67 4.42
N PRO A 27 0.55 -19.39 4.90
CA PRO A 27 -0.04 -20.44 4.12
C PRO A 27 -0.52 -19.84 2.80
N TYR A 28 -0.07 -20.39 1.66
CA TYR A 28 -0.34 -19.89 0.30
C TYR A 28 -1.81 -19.49 0.07
N GLY A 29 -2.76 -20.22 0.67
CA GLY A 29 -4.19 -19.89 0.58
C GLY A 29 -4.55 -18.53 1.17
N ALA A 30 -3.91 -18.12 2.26
CA ALA A 30 -4.10 -16.80 2.88
C ALA A 30 -3.55 -15.67 2.01
N GLN A 31 -2.38 -15.87 1.39
CA GLN A 31 -1.79 -14.90 0.46
C GLN A 31 -2.69 -14.67 -0.76
N VAL A 32 -3.14 -15.73 -1.43
CA VAL A 32 -4.05 -15.62 -2.59
C VAL A 32 -5.37 -14.95 -2.21
N ALA A 33 -5.90 -15.21 -1.02
CA ALA A 33 -7.11 -14.55 -0.53
C ALA A 33 -6.90 -13.05 -0.32
N ARG A 34 -5.75 -12.64 0.24
CA ARG A 34 -5.36 -11.24 0.41
C ARG A 34 -5.22 -10.54 -0.95
N ASP A 35 -4.52 -11.13 -1.91
CA ASP A 35 -4.33 -10.53 -3.24
C ASP A 35 -5.65 -10.33 -3.98
N ARG A 36 -6.57 -11.29 -3.85
CA ARG A 36 -7.94 -11.15 -4.37
C ARG A 36 -8.68 -9.99 -3.69
N ALA A 37 -8.56 -9.86 -2.37
CA ALA A 37 -9.16 -8.75 -1.63
C ALA A 37 -8.57 -7.40 -2.08
N HIS A 38 -7.25 -7.31 -2.27
CA HIS A 38 -6.58 -6.12 -2.80
C HIS A 38 -7.08 -5.75 -4.20
N ILE A 39 -7.23 -6.72 -5.11
CA ILE A 39 -7.78 -6.48 -6.44
C ILE A 39 -9.20 -5.92 -6.37
N VAL A 40 -10.06 -6.48 -5.51
CA VAL A 40 -11.43 -5.98 -5.31
C VAL A 40 -11.42 -4.57 -4.75
N HIS A 41 -10.57 -4.31 -3.76
CA HIS A 41 -10.41 -2.99 -3.15
C HIS A 41 -9.92 -1.94 -4.19
N HIS A 42 -8.85 -2.23 -4.93
CA HIS A 42 -8.34 -1.37 -5.99
C HIS A 42 -9.40 -1.09 -7.07
N ARG A 43 -10.21 -2.09 -7.44
CA ARG A 43 -11.33 -1.88 -8.38
C ARG A 43 -12.37 -0.92 -7.85
N ARG A 44 -12.73 -1.04 -6.56
CA ARG A 44 -13.71 -0.13 -5.93
C ARG A 44 -13.16 1.29 -5.83
N GLN A 45 -11.90 1.46 -5.45
CA GLN A 45 -11.27 2.79 -5.45
C GLN A 45 -11.24 3.42 -6.84
N ILE A 46 -10.83 2.68 -7.87
CA ILE A 46 -10.84 3.20 -9.26
C ILE A 46 -12.24 3.69 -9.66
N GLN A 47 -13.30 3.00 -9.25
CA GLN A 47 -14.67 3.44 -9.55
C GLN A 47 -15.05 4.72 -8.81
N LYS A 48 -14.68 4.83 -7.53
CA LYS A 48 -14.90 6.05 -6.75
C LYS A 48 -14.16 7.24 -7.35
N ASP A 49 -12.87 7.08 -7.63
CA ASP A 49 -12.04 8.16 -8.17
C ASP A 49 -12.51 8.58 -9.57
N LYS A 50 -13.06 7.65 -10.37
CA LYS A 50 -13.69 7.98 -11.66
C LYS A 50 -14.93 8.86 -11.49
N GLN A 51 -15.78 8.57 -10.50
CA GLN A 51 -16.95 9.38 -10.19
C GLN A 51 -16.52 10.79 -9.75
N GLU A 52 -15.47 10.86 -8.92
CA GLU A 52 -14.92 12.11 -8.41
C GLU A 52 -14.26 12.95 -9.52
N ALA A 53 -13.52 12.31 -10.43
CA ALA A 53 -12.99 12.94 -11.64
C ALA A 53 -14.10 13.49 -12.56
N ALA A 54 -15.20 12.74 -12.71
CA ALA A 54 -16.37 13.19 -13.49
C ALA A 54 -17.07 14.38 -12.83
N TYR A 55 -17.22 14.36 -11.50
CA TYR A 55 -17.74 15.49 -10.73
C TYR A 55 -16.90 16.75 -10.95
N TYR A 56 -15.57 16.66 -10.81
CA TYR A 56 -14.69 17.80 -11.06
C TYR A 56 -14.70 18.27 -12.52
N ALA A 57 -14.87 17.37 -13.49
CA ALA A 57 -15.04 17.74 -14.88
C ALA A 57 -16.32 18.58 -15.10
N GLY A 58 -17.43 18.19 -14.46
CA GLY A 58 -18.68 18.97 -14.49
C GLY A 58 -18.52 20.35 -13.87
N ARG A 59 -17.91 20.42 -12.67
CA ARG A 59 -17.64 21.70 -11.98
C ARG A 59 -16.69 22.60 -12.75
N GLN A 60 -15.66 22.03 -13.39
CA GLN A 60 -14.75 22.77 -14.27
C GLN A 60 -15.50 23.38 -15.45
N ALA A 61 -16.35 22.60 -16.12
CA ALA A 61 -17.12 23.08 -17.27
C ALA A 61 -18.12 24.17 -16.87
N GLN A 62 -18.80 24.01 -15.73
CA GLN A 62 -19.70 25.03 -15.19
C GLN A 62 -18.95 26.32 -14.85
N ALA A 63 -17.84 26.23 -14.11
CA ALA A 63 -17.04 27.41 -13.77
C ALA A 63 -16.49 28.15 -15.00
N ALA A 64 -16.13 27.42 -16.06
CA ALA A 64 -15.71 28.01 -17.33
C ALA A 64 -16.86 28.73 -18.05
N ARG A 65 -18.09 28.17 -18.03
CA ARG A 65 -19.29 28.82 -18.57
C ARG A 65 -19.65 30.09 -17.80
N ASP A 66 -19.51 30.06 -16.48
CA ASP A 66 -19.80 31.20 -15.60
C ASP A 66 -18.70 32.28 -15.64
N GLY A 67 -17.67 32.11 -16.47
CA GLY A 67 -16.54 33.04 -16.58
C GLY A 67 -15.57 33.00 -15.39
N ASN A 68 -15.76 32.07 -14.44
CA ASN A 68 -14.89 31.91 -13.28
C ASN A 68 -13.70 30.99 -13.60
N TYR A 69 -12.72 31.54 -14.33
CA TYR A 69 -11.53 30.81 -14.75
C TYR A 69 -10.64 30.32 -13.59
N GLY A 70 -10.66 31.01 -12.45
CA GLY A 70 -9.95 30.59 -11.24
C GLY A 70 -10.48 29.26 -10.70
N ALA A 71 -11.80 29.17 -10.52
CA ALA A 71 -12.46 27.93 -10.13
C ALA A 71 -12.30 26.82 -11.19
N ALA A 72 -12.40 27.16 -12.48
CA ALA A 72 -12.17 26.20 -13.55
C ALA A 72 -10.74 25.61 -13.51
N ARG A 73 -9.72 26.44 -13.24
CA ARG A 73 -8.34 25.97 -13.07
C ARG A 73 -8.19 25.06 -11.87
N TYR A 74 -8.82 25.40 -10.74
CA TYR A 74 -8.81 24.57 -9.52
C TYR A 74 -9.42 23.19 -9.78
N PHE A 75 -10.63 23.14 -10.35
CA PHE A 75 -11.29 21.86 -10.65
C PHE A 75 -10.55 21.07 -11.72
N GLY A 76 -9.95 21.74 -12.72
CA GLY A 76 -9.08 21.10 -13.70
C GLY A 76 -7.83 20.47 -13.07
N HIS A 77 -7.23 21.10 -12.07
CA HIS A 77 -6.12 20.53 -11.29
C HIS A 77 -6.58 19.30 -10.50
N LYS A 78 -7.69 19.41 -9.77
CA LYS A 78 -8.28 18.29 -9.01
C LYS A 78 -8.58 17.08 -9.90
N LYS A 79 -9.21 17.30 -11.06
CA LYS A 79 -9.46 16.24 -12.05
C LYS A 79 -8.19 15.51 -12.47
N ARG A 80 -7.09 16.25 -12.74
CA ARG A 80 -5.80 15.63 -13.11
C ARG A 80 -5.20 14.82 -11.96
N GLN A 81 -5.35 15.30 -10.72
CA GLN A 81 -4.91 14.57 -9.53
C GLN A 81 -5.66 13.24 -9.40
N GLU A 82 -6.99 13.24 -9.54
CA GLU A 82 -7.77 11.99 -9.51
C GLU A 82 -7.38 11.05 -10.65
N GLN A 83 -7.16 11.57 -11.85
CA GLN A 83 -6.71 10.76 -12.99
C GLN A 83 -5.34 10.10 -12.72
N ALA A 84 -4.42 10.79 -12.05
CA ALA A 84 -3.13 10.24 -11.67
C ALA A 84 -3.28 9.11 -10.63
N GLN A 85 -4.17 9.27 -9.65
CA GLN A 85 -4.48 8.23 -8.66
C GLN A 85 -5.07 6.98 -9.33
N ILE A 86 -6.03 7.16 -10.25
CA ILE A 86 -6.58 6.06 -11.05
C ILE A 86 -5.48 5.32 -11.80
N HIS A 87 -4.54 6.02 -12.43
CA HIS A 87 -3.42 5.39 -13.14
C HIS A 87 -2.50 4.61 -12.20
N GLU A 88 -2.22 5.13 -11.02
CA GLU A 88 -1.44 4.43 -10.01
C GLU A 88 -2.13 3.15 -9.53
N GLN A 89 -3.41 3.22 -9.18
CA GLN A 89 -4.20 2.08 -8.75
C GLN A 89 -4.31 1.01 -9.85
N ARG A 90 -4.42 1.43 -11.12
CA ARG A 90 -4.40 0.50 -12.26
C ARG A 90 -3.05 -0.23 -12.39
N ARG A 91 -1.93 0.47 -12.16
CA ARG A 91 -0.60 -0.16 -12.13
C ARG A 91 -0.46 -1.15 -10.97
N LYS A 92 -0.98 -0.82 -9.78
CA LYS A 92 -1.03 -1.75 -8.63
C LYS A 92 -1.85 -3.00 -8.97
N LEU A 93 -3.07 -2.82 -9.47
CA LEU A 93 -3.93 -3.94 -9.88
C LEU A 93 -3.31 -4.82 -10.98
N TRP A 94 -2.54 -4.24 -11.90
CA TRP A 94 -1.80 -5.02 -12.89
C TRP A 94 -0.71 -5.87 -12.25
N ARG A 95 0.04 -5.33 -11.27
CA ARG A 95 1.04 -6.07 -10.51
C ARG A 95 0.41 -7.20 -9.69
N ASP A 96 -0.65 -6.92 -8.94
CA ASP A 96 -1.37 -7.94 -8.14
C ASP A 96 -1.83 -9.12 -9.02
N ARG A 97 -2.28 -8.83 -10.26
CA ARG A 97 -2.67 -9.87 -11.23
C ARG A 97 -1.50 -10.66 -11.79
N ALA A 98 -0.37 -10.00 -12.01
CA ALA A 98 0.85 -10.65 -12.50
C ALA A 98 1.40 -11.60 -11.43
N GLU A 99 1.40 -11.17 -10.17
CA GLU A 99 1.82 -11.97 -9.00
C GLU A 99 0.93 -13.22 -8.86
N LEU A 100 -0.39 -13.07 -8.84
CA LEU A 100 -1.31 -14.21 -8.83
C LEU A 100 -1.10 -15.20 -9.99
N ARG A 101 -0.72 -14.70 -11.17
CA ARG A 101 -0.43 -15.56 -12.33
C ARG A 101 0.89 -16.30 -12.13
N ARG A 102 1.92 -15.61 -11.63
CA ARG A 102 3.22 -16.20 -11.31
C ARG A 102 3.05 -17.27 -10.23
N ASP A 103 2.35 -17.00 -9.15
CA ASP A 103 2.13 -17.95 -8.05
C ASP A 103 1.37 -19.19 -8.50
N ARG A 104 0.43 -19.04 -9.45
CA ARG A 104 -0.24 -20.18 -10.08
C ARG A 104 0.70 -21.00 -10.96
N TYR A 105 1.59 -20.34 -11.71
CA TYR A 105 2.56 -21.02 -12.56
C TYR A 105 3.52 -21.87 -11.72
N TRP A 106 4.12 -21.28 -10.68
CA TRP A 106 5.04 -22.00 -9.78
C TRP A 106 4.37 -23.20 -9.12
N ARG A 107 3.13 -23.04 -8.62
CA ARG A 107 2.35 -24.16 -8.06
C ARG A 107 2.13 -25.32 -9.04
N ASN A 108 1.93 -25.04 -10.32
CA ASN A 108 1.58 -26.08 -11.28
C ASN A 108 2.82 -26.81 -11.85
N HIS A 109 4.02 -26.28 -11.62
CA HIS A 109 5.27 -26.82 -12.20
C HIS A 109 6.26 -27.33 -11.14
N TYR A 110 5.95 -27.17 -9.86
CA TYR A 110 6.71 -27.63 -8.70
C TYR A 110 5.76 -28.20 -7.66
#